data_AF-A0A442B3U6-F1
#
_entry.id   AF-A0A442B3U6-F1
#
_cell.length_a   1.000
_cell.length_b   1.000
_cell.length_c   1.000
_cell.angle_alpha   90.00
_cell.angle_beta   90.00
_cell.angle_gamma   90.00
#
_symmetry.space_group_name_H-M   'P 1'
#
loop_
_entity.id
_entity.type
_entity.pdbx_description
1 polymer ?
#
loop_
_entity_poly.entity_id
_entity_poly.type
_entity_poly.pdbx_seq_one_letter_code
_entity_poly.pdbx_strand_id
1 'polypeptide(L)' 'MTLADDIAMSARHVRLGERHLTRQHQLIAQLDHDGHSTVDAIEFLHLLEEVQMLHRVHLSRLQRKACGEKFQAPAPSRE' A
#
# COMPACT_ATOMS: atom_id res chain seq x y z
N MET A 1 0.24 2.60 20.17
CA MET A 1 0.06 1.57 19.13
C MET A 1 1.36 0.80 18.99
N THR A 2 1.29 -0.50 18.75
CA THR A 2 2.48 -1.35 18.58
C THR A 2 2.90 -1.41 17.11
N LEU A 3 4.14 -1.84 16.83
CA LEU A 3 4.60 -2.06 15.45
C LEU A 3 3.71 -3.08 14.69
N ALA A 4 3.16 -4.07 15.40
CA ALA A 4 2.23 -5.03 14.82
C ALA A 4 0.90 -4.37 14.41
N ASP A 5 0.37 -3.46 15.23
CA ASP A 5 -0.84 -2.70 14.90
C ASP A 5 -0.63 -1.81 13.68
N ASP A 6 0.53 -1.13 13.62
CA ASP A 6 0.88 -0.25 12.50
C ASP A 6 0.99 -1.03 11.18
N ILE A 7 1.61 -2.23 11.21
CA ILE A 7 1.68 -3.13 10.05
C ILE A 7 0.28 -3.58 9.64
N ALA A 8 -0.57 -3.99 10.59
CA ALA A 8 -1.90 -4.47 10.29
C ALA A 8 -2.77 -3.37 9.65
N MET A 9 -2.70 -2.16 10.20
CA MET A 9 -3.40 -0.99 9.66
C MET A 9 -2.89 -0.63 8.25
N SER A 10 -1.57 -0.53 8.08
CA SER A 10 -0.96 -0.19 6.79
C SER A 10 -1.27 -1.24 5.72
N ALA A 11 -1.23 -2.54 6.07
CA ALA A 11 -1.59 -3.62 5.15
C ALA A 11 -3.07 -3.57 4.75
N ARG A 12 -3.97 -3.21 5.67
CA ARG A 12 -5.38 -3.00 5.36
C ARG A 12 -5.58 -1.85 4.37
N HIS A 13 -4.87 -0.73 4.56
CA HIS A 13 -4.95 0.41 3.63
C HIS A 13 -4.43 0.06 2.25
N VAL A 14 -3.30 -0.66 2.16
CA VAL A 14 -2.77 -1.13 0.88
C VAL A 14 -3.81 -1.98 0.14
N ARG A 15 -4.38 -3.00 0.80
CA ARG A 15 -5.40 -3.85 0.17
C ARG A 15 -6.66 -3.08 -0.24
N LEU A 16 -7.10 -2.13 0.58
CA LEU A 16 -8.27 -1.31 0.26
C LEU A 16 -8.00 -0.42 -0.97
N GLY A 17 -6.84 0.24 -1.02
CA GLY A 17 -6.42 1.06 -2.15
C GLY A 17 -6.31 0.26 -3.45
N GLU A 18 -5.76 -0.95 -3.42
CA GLU A 18 -5.67 -1.83 -4.60
C GLU A 18 -7.04 -2.16 -5.21
N ARG A 19 -8.03 -2.46 -4.36
CA ARG A 19 -9.40 -2.70 -4.82
C ARG A 19 -10.03 -1.45 -5.41
N HIS A 20 -9.78 -0.28 -4.81
CA HIS A 20 -10.29 0.97 -5.34
C HIS A 20 -9.66 1.33 -6.67
N LEU A 21 -8.33 1.24 -6.81
CA LEU A 21 -7.65 1.50 -8.08
C LEU A 21 -8.16 0.58 -9.19
N THR A 22 -8.30 -0.71 -8.91
CA THR A 22 -8.87 -1.68 -9.87
C THR A 22 -10.25 -1.24 -10.34
N ARG A 23 -11.12 -0.82 -9.41
CA ARG A 23 -12.46 -0.31 -9.74
C ARG A 23 -12.42 1.00 -10.50
N GLN A 24 -11.50 1.92 -10.17
CA GLN A 24 -11.37 3.19 -10.89
C GLN A 24 -10.93 2.97 -12.33
N HIS A 25 -9.98 2.08 -12.59
CA HIS A 25 -9.62 1.71 -13.97
C HIS A 25 -10.82 1.18 -14.75
N GLN A 26 -11.62 0.29 -14.14
CA GLN A 26 -12.82 -0.25 -14.77
C GLN A 26 -13.85 0.84 -15.09
N LEU A 27 -14.08 1.76 -14.16
CA LEU A 27 -15.01 2.88 -14.35
C LEU A 27 -14.54 3.83 -15.45
N ILE A 28 -13.25 4.15 -15.48
CA ILE A 28 -12.67 4.99 -16.55
C ILE A 28 -12.79 4.31 -17.91
N ALA A 29 -12.49 3.01 -18.00
CA ALA A 29 -12.66 2.26 -19.24
C ALA A 29 -14.11 2.24 -19.72
N GLN A 30 -15.07 2.15 -18.80
CA GLN A 30 -16.50 2.23 -19.12
C GLN A 30 -16.89 3.64 -19.62
N LEU A 31 -16.43 4.69 -18.94
CA LEU A 31 -16.69 6.08 -19.36
C LEU A 31 -16.13 6.36 -20.77
N ASP A 32 -14.92 5.88 -21.05
CA ASP A 32 -14.30 6.01 -22.38
C ASP A 32 -15.11 5.27 -23.45
N HIS A 33 -15.54 4.03 -23.16
CA HIS A 33 -16.39 3.25 -24.04
C HIS A 33 -17.73 3.94 -24.35
N ASP A 34 -18.32 4.60 -23.35
CA ASP A 34 -19.59 5.32 -23.48
C ASP A 34 -19.42 6.70 -24.16
N GLY A 35 -18.20 7.06 -24.56
CA GLY A 35 -17.89 8.31 -25.26
C GLY A 35 -17.77 9.54 -24.35
N HIS A 36 -17.63 9.33 -23.05
CA HIS A 36 -17.38 10.40 -22.09
C HIS A 36 -15.90 10.77 -22.05
N SER A 37 -15.59 12.06 -21.85
CA SER A 37 -14.21 12.48 -21.59
C SER A 37 -13.70 11.87 -20.29
N THR A 38 -12.50 11.28 -20.35
CA THR A 38 -11.83 10.63 -19.22
C THR A 38 -10.57 11.35 -18.76
N VAL A 39 -10.23 12.49 -19.37
CA VAL A 39 -8.96 13.22 -19.13
C VAL A 39 -8.73 13.51 -17.63
N ASP A 40 -9.66 14.20 -16.98
CA ASP A 40 -9.54 14.56 -15.56
C ASP A 40 -9.58 13.33 -14.65
N ALA A 41 -10.34 12.30 -15.03
CA ALA A 41 -10.44 11.06 -14.26
C ALA A 41 -9.13 10.26 -14.29
N ILE A 42 -8.44 10.25 -15.44
CA ILE A 42 -7.12 9.63 -15.61
C ILE A 42 -6.07 10.39 -14.81
N GLU A 43 -6.06 11.73 -14.90
CA GLU A 43 -5.14 12.56 -14.12
C GLU A 43 -5.30 12.31 -12.61
N PHE A 44 -6.54 12.28 -12.14
CA PHE A 44 -6.82 11.96 -10.74
C PHE A 44 -6.43 10.52 -10.38
N LEU A 45 -6.64 9.55 -11.27
CA LEU A 45 -6.26 8.16 -11.01
C LEU A 45 -4.74 8.02 -10.84
N HIS A 46 -3.93 8.71 -11.65
CA HIS A 46 -2.47 8.71 -11.48
C HIS A 46 -2.06 9.22 -10.09
N LEU A 47 -2.69 10.28 -9.57
CA LEU A 47 -2.42 10.77 -8.22
C LEU A 47 -2.74 9.69 -7.15
N LEU A 48 -3.84 8.96 -7.32
CA LEU A 48 -4.20 7.87 -6.40
C LEU A 48 -3.20 6.72 -6.46
N GLU A 49 -2.67 6.40 -7.65
CA GLU A 49 -1.64 5.38 -7.84
C GLU A 49 -0.32 5.76 -7.17
N GLU A 50 0.09 7.02 -7.27
CA GLU A 50 1.27 7.56 -6.57
C GLU A 50 1.12 7.44 -5.05
N VAL A 51 -0.01 7.86 -4.50
CA VAL A 51 -0.30 7.73 -3.07
C VAL A 51 -0.31 6.25 -2.65
N GLN A 52 -0.87 5.36 -3.48
CA GLN A 52 -0.85 3.93 -3.21
C GLN A 52 0.57 3.34 -3.22
N MET A 53 1.44 3.82 -4.10
CA MET A 53 2.85 3.44 -4.11
C MET A 53 3.52 3.80 -2.78
N LEU A 54 3.27 5.02 -2.26
CA LEU A 54 3.81 5.46 -0.97
C LEU A 54 3.32 4.56 0.18
N HIS A 55 2.06 4.14 0.18
CA HIS A 55 1.54 3.20 1.17
C HIS A 55 2.24 1.82 1.11
N ARG A 56 2.50 1.31 -0.09
CA ARG A 56 3.24 0.04 -0.27
C ARG A 56 4.67 0.14 0.24
N VAL A 57 5.37 1.23 -0.08
CA VAL A 57 6.73 1.50 0.41
C VAL A 57 6.74 1.60 1.94
N HIS A 58 5.76 2.28 2.52
CA HIS A 58 5.63 2.41 3.96
C HIS A 58 5.41 1.05 4.65
N LEU A 59 4.48 0.23 4.16
CA LEU A 59 4.24 -1.12 4.67
C LEU A 59 5.51 -1.98 4.60
N SER A 60 6.21 -1.94 3.46
CA SER A 60 7.47 -2.67 3.26
C SER A 60 8.53 -2.26 4.28
N ARG A 61 8.63 -0.96 4.61
CA ARG A 61 9.53 -0.46 5.66
C ARG A 61 9.15 -0.98 7.04
N LEU A 62 7.87 -0.98 7.40
CA LEU A 62 7.40 -1.50 8.69
C LEU A 62 7.68 -3.01 8.82
N GLN A 63 7.45 -3.78 7.75
CA GLN A 63 7.75 -5.21 7.72
C GLN A 63 9.25 -5.49 7.89
N ARG A 64 10.11 -4.71 7.23
CA ARG A 64 11.58 -4.82 7.42
C ARG A 64 11.98 -4.53 8.87
N LYS A 65 11.39 -3.51 9.50
CA LYS A 65 11.65 -3.19 10.91
C LYS A 65 11.28 -4.36 11.83
N ALA A 66 10.10 -4.96 11.62
CA ALA A 66 9.67 -6.12 12.40
C ALA A 66 10.53 -7.38 12.17
N CYS A 67 11.08 -7.57 10.96
CA CYS A 67 12.05 -8.64 10.71
C CYS A 67 13.42 -8.35 11.35
N GLY A 68 13.85 -7.08 11.41
CA GLY A 68 15.09 -6.67 12.07
C GLY A 68 15.05 -6.82 13.59
N GLU A 69 13.87 -6.65 14.22
CA GLU A 69 13.66 -6.92 15.65
C GLU A 69 13.73 -8.42 16.01
N LYS A 70 13.75 -9.34 15.04
CA LYS A 70 13.88 -10.78 15.28
C LYS A 70 15.31 -11.29 15.50
N PHE A 71 16.34 -10.43 15.45
CA PHE A 71 17.69 -10.84 15.86
C PHE A 71 17.85 -10.70 17.39
N GLN A 72 17.38 -11.71 18.12
CA GLN A 72 17.85 -11.93 19.49
C GLN A 72 19.23 -12.57 19.39
N ALA A 73 20.28 -11.79 19.61
CA ALA A 73 21.63 -12.32 19.72
C ALA A 73 21.66 -13.44 20.78
N PRO A 74 22.33 -14.58 20.51
CA PRO A 74 22.47 -15.63 21.51
C PRO A 74 23.18 -15.04 22.74
N ALA A 75 22.64 -15.33 23.92
CA ALA A 75 23.25 -14.94 25.20
C ALA A 75 24.71 -15.40 25.21
N PRO A 76 25.67 -14.55 25.65
CA PRO A 76 27.06 -14.97 25.72
C PRO A 76 27.16 -16.14 26.70
N SER A 77 27.72 -17.25 26.22
CA SER A 77 28.12 -18.38 27.05
C SER A 77 29.04 -17.85 28.15
N ARG A 78 28.61 -17.98 29.41
CA ARG A 78 29.50 -17.80 30.55
C ARG A 78 30.42 -19.01 30.61
N GLU A 79 31.69 -18.78 30.34
CA GLU A 79 32.79 -19.67 30.77
C GLU A 79 33.06 -19.49 32.27
#